data_AF-A0A1C0A7U9-F1
#
_entry.id   AF-A0A1C0A7U9-F1
#
_cell.length_a   1.000
_cell.length_b   1.000
_cell.length_c   1.000
_cell.angle_alpha   90.00
_cell.angle_beta   90.00
_cell.angle_gamma   90.00
#
_symmetry.space_group_name_H-M   'P 1'
#
loop_
_entity.id
_entity.type
_entity.pdbx_description
1 polymer ?
#
loop_
_entity_poly.entity_id
_entity_poly.type
_entity_poly.pdbx_seq_one_letter_code
_entity_poly.pdbx_strand_id
1 'polypeptide(L)' 'MEETQSSKESNPVSNRLDLIILSNAKHIGLSFQELNQLRVSDFIEMTDIHLGKKKVTGSKRATQADIDKLFA' A
#
# COMPACT_ATOMS: atom_id res chain seq x y z
N MET A 1 -12.01 32.93 0.99
CA MET A 1 -11.42 31.73 0.39
C MET A 1 -11.48 30.67 1.46
N GLU A 2 -12.47 29.79 1.38
CA GLU A 2 -12.75 28.78 2.41
C GLU A 2 -11.85 27.56 2.21
N GLU A 3 -11.13 27.20 3.28
CA GLU A 3 -10.40 25.93 3.38
C GLU A 3 -11.40 24.78 3.58
N THR A 4 -11.62 23.98 2.55
CA THR A 4 -12.30 22.68 2.71
C THR A 4 -11.27 21.64 3.13
N GLN A 5 -11.20 21.44 4.45
CA GLN A 5 -10.71 20.20 5.06
C GLN A 5 -11.57 19.03 4.54
N SER A 6 -11.12 18.36 3.47
CA SER A 6 -11.77 17.16 2.99
C SER A 6 -11.11 15.92 3.60
N SER A 7 -11.80 15.40 4.62
CA SER A 7 -11.96 13.98 4.94
C SER A 7 -10.70 13.09 4.94
N LYS A 8 -10.25 12.71 6.15
CA LYS A 8 -9.60 11.42 6.39
C LYS A 8 -10.45 10.33 5.76
N GLU A 9 -9.97 9.73 4.68
CA GLU A 9 -10.51 8.50 4.12
C GLU A 9 -10.56 7.44 5.23
N SER A 10 -11.76 7.15 5.72
CA SER A 10 -12.00 5.95 6.49
C SER A 10 -11.80 4.76 5.55
N ASN A 11 -10.58 4.25 5.54
CA ASN A 11 -10.20 3.06 4.80
C ASN A 11 -11.21 1.93 5.08
N PRO A 12 -11.90 1.34 4.07
CA PRO A 12 -12.84 0.22 4.25
C PRO A 12 -12.15 -1.11 4.61
N VAL A 13 -10.93 -1.04 5.14
CA VAL A 13 -9.98 -2.13 5.40
C VAL A 13 -10.45 -3.05 6.53
N SER A 14 -11.40 -2.63 7.37
CA SER A 14 -11.78 -3.38 8.58
C SER A 14 -12.57 -4.67 8.34
N ASN A 15 -13.34 -4.79 7.24
CA ASN A 15 -14.25 -5.94 7.08
C ASN A 15 -13.66 -7.15 6.34
N ARG A 16 -12.45 -7.04 5.79
CA ARG A 16 -11.82 -8.10 4.97
C ARG A 16 -10.35 -8.33 5.32
N LEU A 17 -9.99 -8.15 6.59
CA LEU A 17 -8.63 -8.31 7.07
C LEU A 17 -8.11 -9.74 6.82
N ASP A 18 -8.98 -10.73 6.93
CA ASP A 18 -8.74 -12.13 6.54
C ASP A 18 -8.29 -12.28 5.07
N LEU A 19 -9.02 -11.66 4.14
CA LEU A 19 -8.70 -11.68 2.71
C LEU A 19 -7.41 -10.92 2.38
N ILE A 20 -7.16 -9.80 3.08
CA ILE A 20 -5.93 -9.02 2.91
C ILE A 20 -4.72 -9.86 3.35
N ILE A 21 -4.80 -10.52 4.51
CA ILE A 21 -3.75 -11.40 4.99
C ILE A 21 -3.50 -12.53 3.99
N LEU A 22 -4.56 -13.21 3.53
CA LEU A 22 -4.42 -14.34 2.61
C LEU A 22 -3.83 -13.92 1.26
N SER A 23 -4.27 -12.78 0.72
CA SER A 23 -3.76 -12.24 -0.55
C SER A 23 -2.28 -11.89 -0.43
N ASN A 24 -1.89 -11.16 0.61
CA ASN A 24 -0.49 -10.79 0.85
C ASN A 24 0.39 -12.03 1.08
N ALA A 25 -0.07 -13.00 1.86
CA ALA A 25 0.67 -14.24 2.11
C ALA A 25 0.92 -15.00 0.80
N LYS A 26 -0.10 -15.08 -0.08
CA LYS A 26 0.05 -15.68 -1.41
C LYS A 26 1.03 -14.93 -2.29
N HIS A 27 1.00 -13.60 -2.28
CA HIS A 27 1.91 -12.75 -3.06
C HIS A 27 3.36 -12.88 -2.60
N ILE A 28 3.60 -13.02 -1.29
CA ILE A 28 4.93 -13.21 -0.70
C ILE A 28 5.44 -14.64 -0.90
N GLY A 29 4.55 -15.58 -1.23
CA GLY A 29 4.89 -16.98 -1.45
C GLY A 29 4.86 -17.84 -0.19
N LEU A 30 4.14 -17.41 0.85
CA LEU A 30 3.96 -18.17 2.09
C LEU A 30 2.91 -19.28 1.91
N SER A 31 3.23 -20.45 2.43
CA SER A 31 2.27 -21.53 2.65
C SER A 31 1.36 -21.22 3.85
N PHE A 32 0.22 -21.90 3.92
CA PHE A 32 -0.67 -21.80 5.08
C PHE A 32 0.01 -22.20 6.40
N GLN A 33 0.91 -23.18 6.35
CA GLN A 33 1.63 -23.63 7.54
C GLN A 33 2.58 -22.55 8.05
N GLU A 34 3.32 -21.88 7.16
CA GLU A 34 4.21 -20.78 7.52
C GLU A 34 3.44 -19.55 7.99
N LEU A 35 2.32 -19.22 7.34
CA LEU A 35 1.44 -18.13 7.76
C LEU A 35 0.93 -18.33 9.20
N ASN A 36 0.57 -19.56 9.57
CA ASN A 36 0.11 -19.89 10.92
C ASN A 36 1.22 -19.84 12.00
N GLN A 37 2.50 -19.80 11.62
CA GLN A 37 3.59 -19.60 12.58
C GLN A 37 3.77 -18.13 12.98
N LEU A 38 3.14 -17.20 12.25
CA LEU A 38 3.26 -15.77 12.49
C LEU A 38 2.06 -15.26 13.29
N ARG A 39 2.33 -14.37 14.25
CA ARG A 39 1.26 -13.53 14.80
C ARG A 39 0.83 -12.54 13.72
N VAL A 40 -0.42 -12.11 13.78
CA VAL A 40 -0.97 -11.11 12.85
C VAL A 40 -0.14 -9.82 12.85
N SER A 41 0.35 -9.39 14.02
CA SER A 41 1.26 -8.24 14.16
C SER A 41 2.54 -8.41 13.33
N ASP A 42 3.16 -9.58 13.45
CA ASP A 42 4.46 -9.89 12.87
C ASP A 42 4.31 -10.03 11.35
N PHE A 43 3.19 -10.60 10.89
CA PHE A 43 2.84 -10.65 9.48
C PHE A 43 2.65 -9.25 8.87
N ILE A 44 1.94 -8.35 9.55
CA ILE A 44 1.74 -6.98 9.06
C ILE A 44 3.09 -6.25 8.93
N GLU A 45 3.95 -6.33 9.95
CA GLU A 45 5.28 -5.71 9.89
C GLU A 45 6.13 -6.30 8.77
N MET A 46 6.09 -7.62 8.59
CA MET A 46 6.77 -8.29 7.49
C MET A 46 6.24 -7.83 6.12
N THR A 47 4.92 -7.65 5.95
CA THR A 47 4.36 -7.13 4.70
C THR A 47 4.85 -5.71 4.40
N ASP A 48 4.96 -4.85 5.42
CA ASP A 48 5.49 -3.48 5.27
C ASP A 48 6.98 -3.48 4.84
N ILE A 49 7.77 -4.40 5.37
CA ILE A 49 9.17 -4.60 4.97
C ILE A 49 9.25 -5.11 3.53
N HIS A 50 8.42 -6.10 3.18
CA HIS A 50 8.48 -6.78 1.89
C HIS A 50 8.01 -5.92 0.71
N LEU A 51 6.85 -5.26 0.84
CA LEU A 51 6.33 -4.38 -0.20
C LEU A 51 7.06 -3.02 -0.23
N GLY A 52 7.78 -2.71 0.84
CA GLY A 52 8.36 -1.41 1.09
C GLY A 52 7.28 -0.39 1.43
N LYS A 53 7.60 0.55 2.34
CA LYS A 53 6.75 1.73 2.53
C LYS A 53 6.74 2.48 1.22
N LYS A 54 5.59 2.53 0.53
CA LYS A 54 5.39 3.46 -0.59
C LYS A 54 5.64 4.85 -0.01
N LYS A 55 6.84 5.41 -0.24
CA LYS A 55 7.08 6.81 0.08
C LYS A 55 5.99 7.54 -0.68
N VAL A 56 5.07 8.17 0.03
CA VAL A 56 4.12 9.10 -0.55
C VAL A 56 4.92 10.35 -0.90
N THR A 57 5.90 10.22 -1.81
CA THR A 57 6.36 11.33 -2.61
C THR A 57 5.17 11.61 -3.49
N GLY A 58 4.37 12.61 -3.10
CA GLY A 58 3.21 13.05 -3.87
C GLY A 58 3.58 13.05 -5.34
N SER A 59 2.71 12.45 -6.17
CA SER A 59 2.93 12.23 -7.59
C SER A 59 3.64 13.46 -8.17
N LYS A 60 4.88 13.28 -8.64
CA LYS A 60 5.70 14.41 -9.09
C LYS A 60 4.92 15.06 -10.23
N ARG A 61 4.51 16.32 -10.08
CA ARG A 61 3.80 17.03 -11.14
C ARG A 61 4.72 17.04 -12.36
N ALA A 62 4.21 16.60 -13.50
CA ALA A 62 4.95 16.63 -14.75
C ALA A 62 5.42 18.06 -15.02
N THR A 63 6.71 18.23 -15.26
CA THR A 63 7.28 19.51 -15.67
C THR A 63 7.13 19.69 -17.18
N GLN A 64 7.25 20.92 -17.68
CA GLN A 64 7.23 21.18 -19.12
C GLN A 64 8.31 20.37 -19.86
N ALA A 65 9.49 20.17 -19.26
CA ALA A 65 10.54 19.34 -19.82
C ALA A 65 10.14 17.86 -19.98
N ASP A 66 9.28 17.33 -19.09
CA ASP A 66 8.75 15.98 -19.21
C ASP A 66 7.72 15.88 -20.35
N ILE A 67 6.92 16.94 -20.54
CA ILE A 67 5.95 17.06 -21.65
C ILE A 67 6.69 17.13 -22.98
N ASP A 68 7.72 17.98 -23.08
CA ASP A 68 8.48 18.17 -24.32
C ASP A 68 9.20 16.88 -24.75
N LYS A 69 9.66 16.06 -23.80
CA LYS A 69 10.26 14.75 -24.07
C LYS A 69 9.27 13.71 -24.60
N LEU A 70 7.99 13.82 -24.27
CA LEU A 70 6.94 12.90 -24.73
C LEU A 70 6.51 13.18 -26.17
N PHE A 71 6.59 14.44 -26.61
CA PHE A 71 6.17 14.90 -27.94
C PHE A 71 7.32 15.07 -28.93
N ALA A 72 8.53 14.60 -28.59
CA ALA A 72 9.72 14.63 -29.44
C ALA A 72 9.90 13.35 -30.27
#